data_AF-A0A960BAM5-F1
#
_entry.id   AF-A0A960BAM5-F1
#
_cell.length_a   1.000
_cell.length_b   1.000
_cell.length_c   1.000
_cell.angle_alpha   90.00
_cell.angle_beta   90.00
_cell.angle_gamma   90.00
#
_symmetry.space_group_name_H-M   'P 1'
#
loop_
_entity.id
_entity.type
_entity.pdbx_description
1 polymer ?
#
loop_
_entity_poly.entity_id
_entity_poly.type
_entity_poly.pdbx_seq_one_letter_code
_entity_poly.pdbx_strand_id
1 'polypeptide(L)'
;MPLHMRLPKLRGFANPFRVEYQVVNVARIADLFPEGGAVTPADLVAKGAVRDGELVKVLGNGEISVAVQVSAHAFSASAKAKIEKAGGTATEL
;
A
#
# COMPACT_ATOMS: atom_id res chain seq x y z
N MET A 1 28.63 32.93 5.72
CA MET A 1 28.53 31.76 4.82
C MET A 1 27.07 31.35 4.67
N PRO A 2 26.61 31.08 3.43
CA PRO A 2 25.27 30.56 3.16
C PRO A 2 25.00 29.21 3.84
N LEU A 3 23.74 28.94 4.18
CA LEU A 3 23.34 27.77 4.99
C LEU A 3 23.66 26.42 4.31
N HIS A 4 23.53 26.33 2.98
CA HIS A 4 23.85 25.14 2.18
C HIS A 4 25.36 24.80 2.13
N MET A 5 26.23 25.72 2.58
CA MET A 5 27.68 25.49 2.68
C MET A 5 28.14 25.20 4.12
N ARG A 6 27.27 25.44 5.11
CA ARG A 6 27.58 25.23 6.54
C ARG A 6 27.14 23.85 7.03
N LEU A 7 26.14 23.26 6.39
CA LEU A 7 25.64 21.93 6.73
C LEU A 7 26.45 20.84 6.01
N PRO A 8 26.76 19.71 6.67
CA PRO A 8 27.35 18.56 6.02
C PRO A 8 26.38 17.97 4.98
N LYS A 9 26.93 17.35 3.93
CA LYS A 9 26.13 16.63 2.95
C LYS A 9 25.39 15.47 3.63
N LEU A 10 24.17 15.19 3.17
CA LEU A 10 23.43 14.01 3.61
C LEU A 10 24.26 12.76 3.33
N ARG A 11 24.33 11.87 4.32
CA ARG A 11 25.14 10.64 4.26
C ARG A 11 24.43 9.59 3.40
N GLY A 12 25.20 8.68 2.80
CA GLY A 12 24.69 7.56 2.02
C GLY A 12 24.74 7.79 0.50
N PHE A 13 24.03 6.96 -0.25
CA PHE A 13 23.91 7.01 -1.69
C PHE A 13 22.49 6.64 -2.13
N ALA A 14 22.08 7.06 -3.32
CA ALA A 14 20.82 6.62 -3.92
C ALA A 14 21.04 5.29 -4.64
N ASN A 15 20.33 4.22 -4.23
CA ASN A 15 20.40 2.92 -4.91
C ASN A 15 19.54 2.94 -6.20
N PRO A 16 20.13 2.79 -7.40
CA PRO A 16 19.37 2.76 -8.65
C PRO A 16 18.43 1.55 -8.80
N PHE A 17 18.68 0.47 -8.05
CA PHE A 17 17.91 -0.78 -8.11
C PHE A 17 16.85 -0.87 -7.01
N ARG A 18 16.51 0.25 -6.36
CA ARG A 18 15.47 0.25 -5.33
C ARG A 18 14.11 -0.06 -5.98
N VAL A 19 13.50 -1.16 -5.56
CA VAL A 19 12.11 -1.49 -5.90
C VAL A 19 11.20 -0.60 -5.05
N GLU A 20 10.52 0.34 -5.70
CA GLU A 20 9.55 1.21 -5.06
C GLU A 20 8.15 0.61 -5.15
N TYR A 21 7.45 0.62 -4.01
CA TYR A 21 6.07 0.18 -3.93
C TYR A 21 5.18 1.39 -3.69
N GLN A 22 4.08 1.46 -4.44
CA GLN A 22 2.97 2.33 -4.15
C GLN A 22 2.16 1.76 -3.00
N VAL A 23 1.81 2.61 -2.04
CA VAL A 23 1.18 2.18 -0.80
C VAL A 23 -0.33 2.43 -0.82
N VAL A 24 -1.10 1.46 -0.34
CA VAL A 24 -2.54 1.59 -0.11
C VAL A 24 -2.86 1.15 1.31
N ASN A 25 -3.61 1.97 2.04
CA ASN A 25 -4.01 1.66 3.41
C ASN A 25 -5.36 0.92 3.45
N VAL A 26 -5.54 0.05 4.44
CA VAL A 26 -6.81 -0.66 4.67
C VAL A 26 -8.01 0.28 4.86
N ALA A 27 -7.82 1.46 5.47
CA ALA A 27 -8.87 2.49 5.56
C ALA A 27 -9.41 2.89 4.17
N ARG A 28 -8.48 3.16 3.24
CA ARG A 28 -8.85 3.57 1.88
C ARG A 28 -9.52 2.44 1.11
N ILE A 29 -9.16 1.19 1.39
CA ILE A 29 -9.84 0.03 0.82
C ILE A 29 -11.28 -0.06 1.36
N ALA A 30 -11.48 0.17 2.66
CA ALA A 30 -12.82 0.19 3.26
C ALA A 30 -13.70 1.29 2.65
N ASP A 31 -13.16 2.50 2.45
CA ASP A 31 -13.90 3.61 1.83
C ASP A 31 -14.29 3.32 0.37
N LEU A 32 -13.38 2.69 -0.38
CA LEU A 32 -13.57 2.42 -1.80
C LEU A 32 -14.42 1.17 -2.06
N PHE A 33 -14.44 0.22 -1.14
CA PHE A 33 -15.16 -1.05 -1.26
C PHE A 33 -16.09 -1.29 -0.06
N PRO A 34 -17.16 -0.48 0.10
CA PRO A 34 -18.08 -0.60 1.23
C PRO A 34 -18.89 -1.90 1.23
N GLU A 35 -19.15 -2.47 0.05
CA GLU A 35 -19.85 -3.77 -0.09
C GLU A 35 -18.92 -4.98 -0.02
N GLY A 36 -17.60 -4.74 0.00
CA GLY A 36 -16.58 -5.79 0.00
C GLY A 36 -16.31 -6.36 -1.39
N GLY A 37 -15.79 -7.58 -1.42
CA GLY A 37 -15.53 -8.32 -2.65
C GLY A 37 -14.06 -8.44 -3.02
N ALA A 38 -13.80 -8.79 -4.28
CA ALA A 38 -12.46 -8.94 -4.82
C ALA A 38 -11.83 -7.58 -5.12
N VAL A 39 -10.62 -7.36 -4.61
CA VAL A 39 -9.83 -6.14 -4.85
C VAL A 39 -8.55 -6.57 -5.52
N THR A 40 -8.49 -6.35 -6.84
CA THR A 40 -7.28 -6.55 -7.63
C THR A 40 -6.53 -5.22 -7.83
N PRO A 41 -5.26 -5.26 -8.26
CA PRO A 41 -4.53 -4.03 -8.60
C PRO A 41 -5.25 -3.22 -9.68
N ALA A 42 -5.91 -3.86 -10.65
CA ALA A 42 -6.69 -3.20 -11.69
C ALA A 42 -7.90 -2.43 -11.11
N ASP A 43 -8.59 -3.01 -10.13
CA ASP A 43 -9.73 -2.35 -9.47
C ASP A 43 -9.27 -1.13 -8.64
N LEU A 44 -8.09 -1.23 -8.02
CA LEU A 44 -7.46 -0.11 -7.32
C LEU A 44 -7.07 1.01 -8.27
N VAL A 45 -6.61 0.71 -9.48
CA VAL A 45 -6.37 1.71 -10.54
C VAL A 45 -7.68 2.35 -10.97
N ALA A 46 -8.71 1.55 -11.26
CA ALA A 46 -10.01 2.04 -11.72
C ALA A 46 -10.67 3.01 -10.71
N LYS A 47 -10.49 2.76 -9.41
CA LYS A 47 -10.97 3.65 -8.33
C LYS A 47 -9.99 4.78 -7.97
N GLY A 48 -8.87 4.91 -8.69
CA GLY A 48 -7.89 5.98 -8.48
C GLY A 48 -7.12 5.88 -7.16
N ALA A 49 -6.99 4.67 -6.60
CA ALA A 49 -6.21 4.42 -5.38
C ALA A 49 -4.72 4.25 -5.67
N VAL A 50 -4.38 3.71 -6.84
CA VAL A 50 -3.01 3.49 -7.32
C VAL A 50 -2.86 3.94 -8.76
N ARG A 51 -1.61 4.14 -9.19
CA ARG A 51 -1.26 4.42 -10.58
C ARG A 51 -1.11 3.11 -11.32
N ASP A 52 -1.37 3.17 -12.63
CA ASP A 52 -1.16 2.01 -13.50
C ASP A 52 0.33 1.68 -13.62
N GLY A 53 0.66 0.38 -13.71
CA GLY A 53 2.01 -0.12 -13.89
C GLY A 53 2.95 -0.06 -12.66
N GLU A 54 2.48 0.40 -11.49
CA GLU A 54 3.29 0.42 -10.26
C GLU A 54 3.04 -0.80 -9.36
N LEU A 55 4.08 -1.24 -8.64
CA LEU A 55 3.97 -2.33 -7.66
C LEU A 55 3.22 -1.84 -6.43
N VAL A 56 2.25 -2.62 -5.96
CA VAL A 56 1.34 -2.21 -4.88
C VAL A 56 1.65 -2.95 -3.58
N LYS A 57 1.84 -2.18 -2.50
CA LYS A 57 1.97 -2.69 -1.14
C LYS A 57 0.80 -2.22 -0.25
N VAL A 58 0.13 -3.16 0.39
CA VAL A 58 -0.99 -2.87 1.31
C VAL A 58 -0.48 -2.69 2.74
N LEU A 59 -0.89 -1.60 3.38
CA LEU A 59 -0.51 -1.22 4.73
C LEU A 59 -1.71 -1.19 5.69
N GLY A 60 -1.46 -1.53 6.94
CA GLY A 60 -2.49 -1.71 7.96
C GLY A 60 -2.97 -0.43 8.66
N ASN A 61 -2.92 0.75 8.04
CA ASN A 61 -3.42 1.97 8.68
C ASN A 61 -4.95 2.09 8.55
N GLY A 62 -5.61 2.36 9.69
CA GLY A 62 -7.08 2.40 9.86
C GLY A 62 -7.73 1.03 10.05
N GLU A 63 -9.06 0.98 9.92
CA GLU A 63 -9.88 -0.19 10.23
C GLU A 63 -10.62 -0.69 8.99
N ILE A 64 -10.86 -1.99 8.94
CA ILE A 64 -11.63 -2.64 7.89
C ILE A 64 -12.56 -3.63 8.57
N SER A 65 -13.86 -3.42 8.40
CA SER A 65 -14.93 -4.27 8.95
C SER A 65 -15.57 -5.15 7.88
N VAL A 66 -15.27 -4.89 6.61
CA VAL A 66 -15.84 -5.56 5.45
C VAL A 66 -14.93 -6.71 5.02
N ALA A 67 -15.52 -7.84 4.65
CA ALA A 67 -14.78 -8.97 4.10
C ALA A 67 -14.30 -8.63 2.67
N VAL A 68 -12.98 -8.55 2.49
CA VAL A 68 -12.36 -8.19 1.21
C VAL A 68 -11.32 -9.25 0.82
N GLN A 69 -11.33 -9.66 -0.44
CA GLN A 69 -10.32 -10.55 -1.03
C GLN A 69 -9.29 -9.69 -1.78
N VAL A 70 -8.19 -9.34 -1.12
CA VAL A 70 -7.19 -8.41 -1.66
C VAL A 70 -6.06 -9.18 -2.34
N SER A 71 -5.83 -8.91 -3.62
CA SER A 71 -4.66 -9.37 -4.38
C SER A 71 -3.68 -8.21 -4.58
N ALA A 72 -2.45 -8.33 -4.07
CA ALA A 72 -1.41 -7.31 -4.21
C ALA A 72 -0.01 -7.91 -4.20
N HIS A 73 1.01 -7.10 -4.53
CA HIS A 73 2.40 -7.57 -4.66
C HIS A 73 3.10 -7.72 -3.31
N ALA A 74 2.67 -6.96 -2.28
CA ALA A 74 3.20 -7.06 -0.94
C ALA A 74 2.19 -6.60 0.10
N PHE A 75 2.32 -7.10 1.33
CA PHE A 75 1.47 -6.69 2.46
C PHE A 75 2.31 -6.46 3.72
N SER A 76 1.90 -5.52 4.57
CA SER A 76 2.42 -5.45 5.94
C SER A 76 1.79 -6.53 6.82
N ALA A 77 2.52 -6.99 7.85
CA ALA A 77 2.00 -7.94 8.83
C ALA A 77 0.70 -7.45 9.49
N SER A 78 0.65 -6.14 9.80
CA SER A 78 -0.56 -5.49 10.33
C SER A 78 -1.73 -5.47 9.35
N ALA A 79 -1.48 -5.38 8.04
CA ALA A 79 -2.52 -5.42 7.03
C ALA A 79 -3.11 -6.83 6.92
N LYS A 80 -2.26 -7.86 6.79
CA LYS A 80 -2.69 -9.27 6.72
C LYS A 80 -3.59 -9.62 7.90
N ALA A 81 -3.14 -9.31 9.13
CA ALA A 81 -3.90 -9.57 10.34
C ALA A 81 -5.26 -8.83 10.41
N LYS A 82 -5.35 -7.59 9.88
CA LYS A 82 -6.62 -6.84 9.87
C LYS A 82 -7.59 -7.37 8.82
N ILE A 83 -7.10 -7.74 7.65
CA ILE A 83 -7.91 -8.32 6.56
C ILE A 83 -8.47 -9.68 6.99
N GLU A 84 -7.65 -10.54 7.60
CA GLU A 84 -8.07 -11.84 8.12
C GLU A 84 -9.10 -11.70 9.25
N LYS A 85 -8.93 -10.73 10.15
CA LYS A 85 -9.91 -10.44 11.22
C LYS A 85 -11.27 -10.00 10.69
N ALA A 86 -11.29 -9.29 9.56
CA ALA A 86 -12.52 -8.90 8.87
C ALA A 86 -13.15 -10.05 8.06
N GLY A 87 -12.57 -11.26 8.10
CA GLY A 87 -13.04 -12.42 7.31
C GLY A 87 -12.65 -12.37 5.84
N GLY A 88 -11.68 -11.51 5.48
CA GLY A 88 -11.13 -11.39 4.14
C GLY A 88 -9.93 -12.32 3.87
N THR A 89 -9.44 -12.30 2.64
CA THR A 89 -8.23 -13.04 2.22
C THR A 89 -7.20 -12.08 1.64
N ALA A 90 -5.91 -12.33 1.91
CA ALA A 90 -4.80 -11.58 1.34
C ALA A 90 -3.94 -12.51 0.47
N THR A 91 -3.99 -12.30 -0.85
CA THR A 91 -3.22 -13.09 -1.82
C THR A 91 -2.06 -12.25 -2.35
N GLU A 92 -0.85 -12.78 -2.21
CA GLU A 92 0.38 -12.16 -2.70
C GLU A 92 0.64 -12.66 -4.14
N LEU A 93 0.82 -11.72 -5.07
CA LEU A 93 1.06 -11.96 -6.51
C LEU A 93 2.53 -12.19 -6.84
#